data_AF-A0A1Q8LB09-F1
#
_entry.id   AF-A0A1Q8LB09-F1
#
_cell.length_a   1.000
_cell.length_b   1.000
_cell.length_c   1.000
_cell.angle_alpha   90.00
_cell.angle_beta   90.00
_cell.angle_gamma   90.00
#
_symmetry.space_group_name_H-M   'P 1'
#
loop_
_entity.id
_entity.type
_entity.pdbx_description
1 polymer ?
#
loop_
_entity_poly.entity_id
_entity_poly.type
_entity_poly.pdbx_seq_one_letter_code
_entity_poly.pdbx_strand_id
1 'polypeptide(L)'
;MYELTRVRLFSVGPTAARYQDVALDLRGVGAPVKVAVQEDLFAPDALDRTTPRRPSPASVLFLENGGGKSVLLKLIFSVLLPGRRQVVGTTSTTVLENFVLAEDVAHVVCEWMHVGTGRLLVTGKVSEWRGHVASTDPEKLADAWYSFRPVPGMGLDDLPFTHDGRRVTLAAFRERLQTAHREYPDAELAWETGHRDWTRHLVDVGLDPELFRYQRAMNAGEGEAAEAFSFSSDEAFVDFLLRAVLDPAEPQNVAELVAGYADRLAQREELETEREFVDGTLSRLEPMVEAEATATAARDTETAARAELAATASRIAARRVAEEARSVTAAEEAAGAVEAEQSAARAAERLQDTVGELRRLTAVLTVEAAERIAAEATRERDDASAVSMARDAVEPVLAHRVAAAEAARLRARVEEEEQKSRPALAARQDAARALAAALARVAAEADAAADAAETRRADAEERAAAARREQVTRTADAARAESAAGAAREALDELETRVAAAVEAGHLKAGSTAADVEDEAAAARIDAERCAAALAEADTAAAAIREERRAADPAAPRHRTRRPPPAPTPRPPRPHDPRRRPRPSRSPGRPDPRSCSGSTRSVRTPTRASSSTP
;
A
#
# COMPACT_ATOMS: atom_id res chain seq x y z
N MET A 1 86.44 10.49 -72.18
CA MET A 1 87.11 10.68 -73.48
C MET A 1 87.59 9.33 -73.99
N TYR A 2 87.27 9.01 -75.24
CA TYR A 2 87.66 7.75 -75.88
C TYR A 2 88.57 7.99 -77.09
N GLU A 3 89.33 6.97 -77.48
CA GLU A 3 90.14 6.93 -78.70
C GLU A 3 89.77 5.70 -79.54
N LEU A 4 89.79 5.85 -80.86
CA LEU A 4 89.44 4.79 -81.81
C LEU A 4 90.52 3.69 -81.80
N THR A 5 90.19 2.48 -81.36
CA THR A 5 91.10 1.33 -81.35
C THR A 5 91.01 0.49 -82.61
N ARG A 6 89.81 0.32 -83.19
CA ARG A 6 89.62 -0.52 -84.38
C ARG A 6 88.45 -0.02 -85.21
N VAL A 7 88.46 -0.33 -86.50
CA VAL A 7 87.31 -0.16 -87.39
C VAL A 7 87.09 -1.46 -88.17
N ARG A 8 85.87 -2.00 -88.17
CA ARG A 8 85.47 -3.10 -89.06
C ARG A 8 84.41 -2.62 -90.04
N LEU A 9 84.67 -2.82 -91.32
CA LEU A 9 83.78 -2.47 -92.43
C LEU A 9 83.33 -3.75 -93.14
N PHE A 10 82.02 -3.99 -93.21
CA PHE A 10 81.45 -5.14 -93.89
C PHE A 10 80.46 -4.70 -94.97
N SER A 11 80.62 -5.26 -96.18
CA SER A 11 79.78 -5.04 -97.36
C SER A 11 79.39 -3.58 -97.62
N VAL A 12 80.36 -2.67 -97.63
CA VAL A 12 80.13 -1.22 -97.71
C VAL A 12 81.16 -0.50 -98.58
N GLY A 13 80.77 0.62 -99.21
CA GLY A 13 81.60 1.42 -100.11
C GLY A 13 81.16 1.35 -101.58
N PRO A 14 81.59 2.32 -102.42
CA PRO A 14 81.24 2.34 -103.82
C PRO A 14 81.91 1.17 -104.57
N THR A 15 81.32 0.75 -105.70
CA THR A 15 81.75 -0.45 -106.46
C THR A 15 83.25 -0.50 -106.80
N ALA A 16 83.90 0.65 -107.01
CA ALA A 16 85.33 0.74 -107.33
C ALA A 16 86.28 0.72 -106.11
N ALA A 17 85.76 0.91 -104.88
CA ALA A 17 86.54 0.99 -103.65
C ALA A 17 85.71 0.42 -102.47
N ARG A 18 85.39 -0.87 -102.57
CA ARG A 18 84.44 -1.57 -101.69
C ARG A 18 85.14 -2.39 -100.61
N TYR A 19 84.70 -2.23 -99.38
CA TYR A 19 85.12 -2.99 -98.21
C TYR A 19 84.16 -4.19 -98.02
N GLN A 20 84.62 -5.41 -98.26
CA GLN A 20 83.78 -6.63 -98.16
C GLN A 20 83.72 -7.17 -96.72
N ASP A 21 84.88 -7.46 -96.12
CA ASP A 21 85.09 -7.50 -94.67
C ASP A 21 86.53 -7.02 -94.43
N VAL A 22 86.69 -5.87 -93.79
CA VAL A 22 88.00 -5.22 -93.59
C VAL A 22 88.08 -4.70 -92.17
N ALA A 23 89.02 -5.24 -91.40
CA ALA A 23 89.35 -4.78 -90.06
C ALA A 23 90.64 -3.96 -90.07
N LEU A 24 90.57 -2.71 -89.64
CA LEU A 24 91.70 -1.86 -89.30
C LEU A 24 91.93 -1.96 -87.79
N ASP A 25 93.14 -2.34 -87.39
CA ASP A 25 93.54 -2.44 -85.98
C ASP A 25 94.60 -1.38 -85.67
N LEU A 26 94.33 -0.53 -84.67
CA LEU A 26 95.18 0.56 -84.23
C LEU A 26 95.71 0.33 -82.80
N ARG A 27 95.41 -0.83 -82.18
CA ARG A 27 95.74 -1.15 -80.77
C ARG A 27 97.24 -1.33 -80.53
N GLY A 28 97.62 -1.38 -79.26
CA GLY A 28 98.94 -1.90 -78.83
C GLY A 28 100.14 -0.95 -78.99
N VAL A 29 100.05 0.08 -79.83
CA VAL A 29 101.19 0.97 -80.16
C VAL A 29 101.38 2.11 -79.15
N GLY A 30 100.30 2.65 -78.58
CA GLY A 30 100.33 3.87 -77.78
C GLY A 30 100.89 3.72 -76.36
N ALA A 31 100.76 4.79 -75.60
CA ALA A 31 101.11 4.81 -74.18
C ALA A 31 100.24 3.81 -73.39
N PRO A 32 100.78 3.14 -72.35
CA PRO A 32 99.98 2.31 -71.46
C PRO A 32 98.88 3.15 -70.78
N VAL A 33 97.67 2.62 -70.70
CA VAL A 33 96.59 3.24 -69.93
C VAL A 33 96.95 3.16 -68.44
N LYS A 34 96.86 4.30 -67.73
CA LYS A 34 97.16 4.38 -66.30
C LYS A 34 96.00 3.86 -65.44
N VAL A 35 95.55 2.64 -65.70
CA VAL A 35 94.58 1.95 -64.84
C VAL A 35 95.32 1.46 -63.59
N ALA A 36 94.79 1.75 -62.40
CA ALA A 36 95.16 1.03 -61.20
C ALA A 36 94.50 -0.37 -61.26
N VAL A 37 95.15 -1.30 -61.98
CA VAL A 37 94.69 -2.70 -62.04
C VAL A 37 94.98 -3.33 -60.69
N GLN A 38 93.94 -3.55 -59.89
CA GLN A 38 94.01 -4.44 -58.74
C GLN A 38 94.13 -5.88 -59.28
N GLU A 39 95.22 -6.56 -58.94
CA GLU A 39 95.53 -7.88 -59.51
C GLU A 39 94.51 -8.93 -59.06
N ASP A 40 93.77 -9.49 -60.03
CA ASP A 40 92.94 -10.68 -59.78
C ASP A 40 93.83 -11.93 -59.75
N LEU A 41 94.19 -12.32 -58.53
CA LEU A 41 95.12 -13.40 -58.18
C LEU A 41 94.70 -14.80 -58.64
N PHE A 42 93.50 -14.97 -59.20
CA PHE A 42 92.93 -16.29 -59.55
C PHE A 42 92.59 -16.48 -61.04
N ALA A 43 92.86 -15.50 -61.90
CA ALA A 43 92.64 -15.62 -63.34
C ALA A 43 93.68 -16.55 -64.01
N PRO A 44 93.28 -17.59 -64.78
CA PRO A 44 94.21 -18.60 -65.32
C PRO A 44 95.22 -18.04 -66.36
N ASP A 45 96.43 -18.61 -66.37
CA ASP A 45 97.66 -18.10 -67.02
C ASP A 45 97.68 -18.05 -68.58
N ALA A 46 96.54 -18.09 -69.27
CA ALA A 46 96.46 -18.28 -70.72
C ALA A 46 96.07 -17.04 -71.56
N LEU A 47 96.08 -15.83 -70.96
CA LEU A 47 95.84 -14.55 -71.64
C LEU A 47 97.01 -13.59 -71.41
N ASP A 48 97.46 -12.90 -72.46
CA ASP A 48 98.62 -11.99 -72.44
C ASP A 48 98.44 -10.88 -71.39
N ARG A 49 99.06 -11.04 -70.21
CA ARG A 49 99.02 -10.09 -69.08
C ARG A 49 99.88 -8.84 -69.33
N THR A 50 99.61 -8.13 -70.41
CA THR A 50 100.21 -6.81 -70.69
C THR A 50 99.26 -5.69 -70.28
N THR A 51 99.77 -4.62 -69.68
CA THR A 51 98.96 -3.43 -69.37
C THR A 51 98.35 -2.88 -70.67
N PRO A 52 97.02 -2.70 -70.77
CA PRO A 52 96.39 -2.30 -72.01
C PRO A 52 96.95 -0.95 -72.49
N ARG A 53 97.32 -0.89 -73.76
CA ARG A 53 97.90 0.30 -74.41
C ARG A 53 96.84 1.03 -75.22
N ARG A 54 96.90 2.36 -75.15
CA ARG A 54 96.14 3.27 -76.02
C ARG A 54 96.45 2.98 -77.50
N PRO A 55 95.55 3.32 -78.42
CA PRO A 55 95.79 3.14 -79.84
C PRO A 55 96.88 4.07 -80.42
N SER A 56 97.14 3.88 -81.72
CA SER A 56 97.81 4.81 -82.65
C SER A 56 97.57 6.31 -82.36
N PRO A 57 98.42 7.11 -81.67
CA PRO A 57 98.18 8.56 -81.57
C PRO A 57 98.21 9.27 -82.93
N ALA A 58 98.82 8.66 -83.95
CA ALA A 58 98.68 9.04 -85.35
C ALA A 58 98.74 7.79 -86.25
N SER A 59 97.90 7.73 -87.28
CA SER A 59 97.83 6.58 -88.20
C SER A 59 97.75 7.07 -89.65
N VAL A 60 98.72 6.68 -90.48
CA VAL A 60 98.80 7.10 -91.89
C VAL A 60 98.30 5.98 -92.79
N LEU A 61 97.24 6.25 -93.56
CA LEU A 61 96.68 5.31 -94.52
C LEU A 61 97.13 5.64 -95.94
N PHE A 62 97.97 4.76 -96.49
CA PHE A 62 98.39 4.78 -97.88
C PHE A 62 97.41 3.97 -98.72
N LEU A 63 96.74 4.65 -99.66
CA LEU A 63 95.78 4.09 -100.62
C LEU A 63 95.99 4.81 -101.95
N GLU A 64 95.78 4.12 -103.06
CA GLU A 64 95.85 4.73 -104.40
C GLU A 64 94.74 5.78 -104.60
N ASN A 65 94.92 6.68 -105.57
CA ASN A 65 93.91 7.68 -105.91
C ASN A 65 92.62 6.99 -106.37
N GLY A 66 91.53 7.24 -105.65
CA GLY A 66 90.23 6.55 -105.84
C GLY A 66 90.02 5.34 -104.93
N GLY A 67 91.06 4.80 -104.28
CA GLY A 67 91.04 3.62 -103.39
C GLY A 67 90.33 3.80 -102.04
N GLY A 68 89.36 4.71 -101.94
CA GLY A 68 88.42 4.77 -100.81
C GLY A 68 88.84 5.57 -99.57
N LYS A 69 90.03 6.20 -99.52
CA LYS A 69 90.51 6.96 -98.33
C LYS A 69 89.45 7.92 -97.74
N SER A 70 88.83 8.76 -98.58
CA SER A 70 87.79 9.70 -98.14
C SER A 70 86.43 9.03 -97.88
N VAL A 71 86.18 7.85 -98.46
CA VAL A 71 84.99 7.03 -98.19
C VAL A 71 85.09 6.43 -96.79
N LEU A 72 86.22 5.83 -96.43
CA LEU A 72 86.50 5.30 -95.08
C LEU A 72 86.23 6.34 -93.99
N LEU A 73 86.73 7.57 -94.15
CA LEU A 73 86.47 8.65 -93.20
C LEU A 73 84.97 9.00 -93.15
N LYS A 74 84.30 9.15 -94.30
CA LYS A 74 82.83 9.39 -94.35
C LYS A 74 82.04 8.28 -93.66
N LEU A 75 82.45 7.03 -93.79
CA LEU A 75 81.82 5.88 -93.13
C LEU A 75 82.02 5.94 -91.61
N ILE A 76 83.25 6.09 -91.11
CA ILE A 76 83.53 6.22 -89.66
C ILE A 76 82.71 7.37 -89.04
N PHE A 77 82.68 8.55 -89.68
CA PHE A 77 81.88 9.67 -89.20
C PHE A 77 80.36 9.42 -89.27
N SER A 78 79.85 8.52 -90.11
CA SER A 78 78.42 8.17 -90.14
C SER A 78 77.95 7.38 -88.89
N VAL A 79 78.88 6.83 -88.11
CA VAL A 79 78.60 6.23 -86.80
C VAL A 79 78.50 7.29 -85.70
N LEU A 80 79.34 8.34 -85.75
CA LEU A 80 79.42 9.39 -84.73
C LEU A 80 78.46 10.57 -84.95
N LEU A 81 78.28 10.99 -86.21
CA LEU A 81 77.59 12.21 -86.60
C LEU A 81 76.38 11.86 -87.48
N PRO A 82 75.29 11.34 -86.88
CA PRO A 82 74.11 10.91 -87.63
C PRO A 82 73.44 12.10 -88.34
N GLY A 83 73.22 11.97 -89.65
CA GLY A 83 72.38 12.88 -90.43
C GLY A 83 73.07 13.54 -91.63
N ARG A 84 72.28 13.72 -92.70
CA ARG A 84 72.70 14.14 -94.05
C ARG A 84 73.48 15.48 -94.14
N ARG A 85 73.40 16.36 -93.13
CA ARG A 85 74.13 17.65 -93.08
C ARG A 85 75.55 17.57 -92.51
N GLN A 86 76.02 16.40 -92.07
CA GLN A 86 77.26 16.28 -91.28
C GLN A 86 78.41 15.55 -92.00
N VAL A 87 78.22 15.18 -93.27
CA VAL A 87 79.16 14.40 -94.10
C VAL A 87 80.41 15.22 -94.47
N VAL A 88 81.60 14.65 -94.29
CA VAL A 88 82.89 15.34 -94.46
C VAL A 88 83.21 15.64 -95.93
N GLY A 89 83.66 16.87 -96.23
CA GLY A 89 84.35 17.21 -97.49
C GLY A 89 83.48 17.27 -98.76
N THR A 90 82.14 17.38 -98.63
CA THR A 90 81.25 17.68 -99.76
C THR A 90 79.99 18.41 -99.27
N THR A 91 79.59 19.49 -99.93
CA THR A 91 78.30 20.19 -99.71
C THR A 91 77.07 19.35 -100.10
N SER A 92 77.26 18.26 -100.84
CA SER A 92 76.20 17.29 -101.16
C SER A 92 75.82 16.47 -99.93
N THR A 93 74.51 16.45 -99.65
CA THR A 93 73.88 15.80 -98.49
C THR A 93 73.49 14.33 -98.74
N THR A 94 73.72 13.82 -99.95
CA THR A 94 73.19 12.53 -100.44
C THR A 94 74.30 11.59 -100.93
N VAL A 95 75.30 11.34 -100.08
CA VAL A 95 76.52 10.61 -100.47
C VAL A 95 76.67 9.23 -99.78
N LEU A 96 76.02 8.99 -98.65
CA LEU A 96 76.21 7.75 -97.87
C LEU A 96 75.38 6.58 -98.42
N GLU A 97 74.19 6.88 -98.94
CA GLU A 97 73.31 5.95 -99.63
C GLU A 97 73.97 5.33 -100.88
N ASN A 98 74.87 6.07 -101.55
CA ASN A 98 75.64 5.58 -102.70
C ASN A 98 76.77 4.60 -102.33
N PHE A 99 76.96 4.31 -101.04
CA PHE A 99 77.94 3.35 -100.52
C PHE A 99 77.30 2.04 -100.03
N VAL A 100 76.00 1.83 -100.30
CA VAL A 100 75.26 0.59 -99.99
C VAL A 100 74.59 0.11 -101.28
N LEU A 101 74.95 -1.07 -101.80
CA LEU A 101 74.29 -1.63 -102.99
C LEU A 101 72.99 -2.35 -102.62
N ALA A 102 72.17 -2.67 -103.62
CA ALA A 102 70.83 -3.23 -103.44
C ALA A 102 70.80 -4.50 -102.55
N GLU A 103 71.70 -5.45 -102.78
CA GLU A 103 71.82 -6.72 -102.04
C GLU A 103 72.74 -6.63 -100.80
N ASP A 104 73.08 -5.42 -100.36
CA ASP A 104 74.02 -5.21 -99.26
C ASP A 104 73.32 -4.94 -97.93
N VAL A 105 73.87 -5.57 -96.90
CA VAL A 105 73.67 -5.20 -95.50
C VAL A 105 75.01 -4.64 -95.04
N ALA A 106 75.12 -3.32 -95.10
CA ALA A 106 76.36 -2.60 -94.87
C ALA A 106 76.54 -2.38 -93.37
N HIS A 107 77.67 -2.80 -92.81
CA HIS A 107 78.04 -2.49 -91.42
C HIS A 107 79.30 -1.63 -91.37
N VAL A 108 79.25 -0.58 -90.55
CA VAL A 108 80.40 0.24 -90.17
C VAL A 108 80.50 0.18 -88.66
N VAL A 109 81.59 -0.36 -88.13
CA VAL A 109 81.72 -0.60 -86.69
C VAL A 109 83.05 -0.08 -86.18
N CYS A 110 83.02 0.65 -85.08
CA CYS A 110 84.16 1.30 -84.46
C CYS A 110 84.30 0.79 -83.02
N GLU A 111 85.47 0.29 -82.65
CA GLU A 111 85.84 -0.03 -81.27
C GLU A 111 86.62 1.16 -80.70
N TRP A 112 86.30 1.53 -79.46
CA TRP A 112 86.82 2.70 -78.77
C TRP A 112 87.36 2.30 -77.39
N MET A 113 88.52 2.84 -76.99
CA MET A 113 89.09 2.67 -75.65
C MET A 113 88.99 3.96 -74.83
N HIS A 114 88.50 3.87 -73.60
CA HIS A 114 88.47 5.02 -72.69
C HIS A 114 89.87 5.34 -72.13
N VAL A 115 90.39 6.54 -72.40
CA VAL A 115 91.82 6.90 -72.20
C VAL A 115 92.33 6.80 -70.77
N GLY A 116 91.43 6.85 -69.78
CA GLY A 116 91.77 6.77 -68.35
C GLY A 116 91.46 5.43 -67.68
N THR A 117 90.64 4.57 -68.27
CA THR A 117 90.15 3.34 -67.61
C THR A 117 90.30 2.07 -68.46
N GLY A 118 90.67 2.17 -69.73
CA GLY A 118 90.89 1.03 -70.61
C GLY A 118 89.60 0.29 -71.04
N ARG A 119 88.44 0.57 -70.41
CA ARG A 119 87.14 0.00 -70.81
C ARG A 119 86.91 0.27 -72.30
N LEU A 120 86.55 -0.79 -73.02
CA LEU A 120 86.17 -0.73 -74.42
C LEU A 120 84.67 -0.35 -74.56
N LEU A 121 84.35 0.24 -75.70
CA LEU A 121 83.01 0.50 -76.19
C LEU A 121 83.02 0.23 -77.70
N VAL A 122 82.14 -0.64 -78.18
CA VAL A 122 81.85 -0.76 -79.61
C VAL A 122 80.66 0.13 -79.93
N THR A 123 80.78 0.94 -80.98
CA THR A 123 79.64 1.61 -81.62
C THR A 123 79.58 1.18 -83.08
N GLY A 124 78.38 0.99 -83.61
CA GLY A 124 78.20 0.55 -84.99
C GLY A 124 76.97 1.13 -85.64
N LYS A 125 77.02 1.22 -86.97
CA LYS A 125 75.90 1.50 -87.85
C LYS A 125 75.66 0.28 -88.73
N VAL A 126 74.40 -0.04 -88.99
CA VAL A 126 73.95 -0.97 -90.03
C VAL A 126 73.00 -0.25 -90.98
N SER A 127 73.14 -0.52 -92.28
CA SER A 127 72.34 0.10 -93.35
C SER A 127 71.89 -0.98 -94.34
N GLU A 128 70.59 -1.05 -94.61
CA GLU A 128 69.97 -2.04 -95.53
C GLU A 128 68.89 -1.38 -96.40
N TRP A 129 68.87 -1.65 -97.71
CA TRP A 129 67.78 -1.18 -98.57
C TRP A 129 66.52 -2.03 -98.35
N ARG A 130 65.37 -1.39 -98.08
CA ARG A 130 64.10 -2.09 -97.87
C ARG A 130 63.76 -2.97 -99.09
N GLY A 131 63.67 -4.28 -98.88
CA GLY A 131 63.38 -5.26 -99.92
C GLY A 131 64.54 -5.54 -100.89
N HIS A 132 65.77 -5.17 -100.52
CA HIS A 132 66.98 -5.32 -101.34
C HIS A 132 66.92 -4.63 -102.72
N VAL A 133 66.27 -3.46 -102.79
CA VAL A 133 66.20 -2.63 -104.00
C VAL A 133 66.75 -1.23 -103.70
N ALA A 134 67.89 -0.89 -104.29
CA ALA A 134 68.47 0.46 -104.19
C ALA A 134 67.54 1.51 -104.82
N SER A 135 67.43 2.68 -104.18
CA SER A 135 66.48 3.72 -104.58
C SER A 135 67.12 5.11 -104.62
N THR A 136 66.63 5.98 -105.50
CA THR A 136 66.99 7.41 -105.52
C THR A 136 66.36 8.19 -104.37
N ASP A 137 65.38 7.60 -103.69
CA ASP A 137 64.81 8.09 -102.43
C ASP A 137 65.58 7.48 -101.24
N PRO A 138 66.39 8.28 -100.50
CA PRO A 138 67.23 7.77 -99.43
C PRO A 138 66.50 7.62 -98.09
N GLU A 139 65.17 7.79 -98.04
CA GLU A 139 64.33 7.42 -96.88
C GLU A 139 63.91 5.93 -96.93
N LYS A 140 64.23 5.24 -98.03
CA LYS A 140 64.08 3.78 -98.20
C LYS A 140 65.31 2.97 -97.77
N LEU A 141 66.43 3.63 -97.48
CA LEU A 141 67.55 3.02 -96.76
C LEU A 141 67.17 2.95 -95.28
N ALA A 142 67.12 1.75 -94.72
CA ALA A 142 66.91 1.54 -93.29
C ALA A 142 68.26 1.63 -92.58
N ASP A 143 68.46 2.70 -91.81
CA ASP A 143 69.60 2.89 -90.92
C ASP A 143 69.25 2.53 -89.48
N ALA A 144 70.18 1.87 -88.79
CA ALA A 144 70.15 1.71 -87.34
C ALA A 144 71.56 1.81 -86.76
N TRP A 145 71.66 2.29 -85.52
CA TRP A 145 72.90 2.40 -84.76
C TRP A 145 72.79 1.55 -83.48
N TYR A 146 73.92 1.08 -82.99
CA TYR A 146 73.99 0.26 -81.79
C TYR A 146 75.31 0.48 -81.06
N SER A 147 75.33 0.24 -79.75
CA SER A 147 76.56 0.17 -78.97
C SER A 147 76.49 -0.92 -77.93
N PHE A 148 77.63 -1.53 -77.62
CA PHE A 148 77.79 -2.43 -76.48
C PHE A 148 79.23 -2.36 -75.97
N ARG A 149 79.48 -2.85 -74.76
CA ARG A 149 80.83 -3.07 -74.23
C ARG A 149 81.29 -4.49 -74.55
N PRO A 150 82.44 -4.66 -75.22
CA PRO A 150 82.99 -5.98 -75.49
C PRO A 150 83.19 -6.82 -74.22
N VAL A 151 82.72 -8.06 -74.29
CA VAL A 151 82.96 -9.13 -73.30
C VAL A 151 83.45 -10.40 -74.03
N PRO A 152 84.05 -11.38 -73.34
CA PRO A 152 84.48 -12.63 -74.00
C PRO A 152 83.31 -13.32 -74.70
N GLY A 153 83.43 -13.55 -76.02
CA GLY A 153 82.36 -14.12 -76.86
C GLY A 153 81.37 -13.10 -77.45
N MET A 154 81.50 -11.81 -77.13
CA MET A 154 80.72 -10.73 -77.72
C MET A 154 81.59 -9.46 -77.88
N GLY A 155 82.53 -9.51 -78.84
CA GLY A 155 83.39 -8.40 -79.25
C GLY A 155 83.16 -7.97 -80.71
N LEU A 156 84.12 -7.21 -81.27
CA LEU A 156 84.08 -6.73 -82.66
C LEU A 156 84.25 -7.86 -83.70
N ASP A 157 84.96 -8.93 -83.31
CA ASP A 157 85.27 -10.06 -84.17
C ASP A 157 84.09 -11.03 -84.26
N ASP A 158 83.35 -11.21 -83.16
CA ASP A 158 82.21 -12.13 -83.00
C ASP A 158 80.89 -11.64 -83.66
N LEU A 159 80.92 -10.49 -84.33
CA LEU A 159 79.71 -9.86 -84.88
C LEU A 159 79.04 -10.73 -85.98
N PRO A 160 77.73 -11.02 -85.88
CA PRO A 160 77.04 -11.98 -86.75
C PRO A 160 76.64 -11.39 -88.11
N PHE A 161 77.60 -10.85 -88.86
CA PHE A 161 77.38 -10.32 -90.21
C PHE A 161 76.98 -11.41 -91.22
N THR A 162 77.41 -12.65 -91.00
CA THR A 162 77.05 -13.81 -91.81
C THR A 162 76.57 -15.00 -90.98
N HIS A 163 75.77 -15.85 -91.62
CA HIS A 163 75.32 -17.14 -91.11
C HIS A 163 75.24 -18.10 -92.30
N ASP A 164 75.79 -19.31 -92.15
CA ASP A 164 75.85 -20.35 -93.18
C ASP A 164 76.36 -19.84 -94.55
N GLY A 165 77.37 -18.95 -94.51
CA GLY A 165 77.97 -18.31 -95.69
C GLY A 165 77.15 -17.21 -96.36
N ARG A 166 75.97 -16.86 -95.82
CA ARG A 166 75.08 -15.79 -96.32
C ARG A 166 75.10 -14.59 -95.39
N ARG A 167 74.87 -13.39 -95.94
CA ARG A 167 74.70 -12.16 -95.15
C ARG A 167 73.42 -12.23 -94.31
N VAL A 168 73.46 -11.67 -93.12
CA VAL A 168 72.30 -11.56 -92.21
C VAL A 168 71.61 -10.21 -92.45
N THR A 169 70.27 -10.19 -92.58
CA THR A 169 69.50 -8.94 -92.76
C THR A 169 69.55 -8.05 -91.51
N LEU A 170 69.25 -6.75 -91.64
CA LEU A 170 69.31 -5.81 -90.50
C LEU A 170 68.42 -6.28 -89.33
N ALA A 171 67.24 -6.81 -89.64
CA ALA A 171 66.32 -7.36 -88.65
C ALA A 171 66.88 -8.60 -87.93
N ALA A 172 67.44 -9.56 -88.67
CA ALA A 172 68.01 -10.78 -88.08
C ALA A 172 69.35 -10.52 -87.36
N PHE A 173 70.11 -9.49 -87.77
CA PHE A 173 71.31 -9.03 -87.08
C PHE A 173 70.95 -8.42 -85.73
N ARG A 174 69.90 -7.58 -85.68
CA ARG A 174 69.33 -7.05 -84.43
C ARG A 174 68.91 -8.17 -83.48
N GLU A 175 68.16 -9.15 -83.99
CA GLU A 175 67.69 -10.30 -83.20
C GLU A 175 68.85 -11.12 -82.61
N ARG A 176 69.93 -11.32 -83.38
CA ARG A 176 71.14 -12.02 -82.93
C ARG A 176 71.91 -11.23 -81.88
N LEU A 177 72.12 -9.93 -82.06
CA LEU A 177 72.74 -9.09 -81.01
C LEU A 177 71.89 -9.04 -79.73
N GLN A 178 70.57 -8.91 -79.86
CA GLN A 178 69.66 -8.97 -78.71
C GLN A 178 69.62 -10.35 -78.04
N THR A 179 69.99 -11.42 -78.75
CA THR A 179 70.11 -12.76 -78.18
C THR A 179 71.44 -12.92 -77.45
N ALA A 180 72.56 -12.50 -78.04
CA ALA A 180 73.86 -12.44 -77.36
C ALA A 180 73.79 -11.58 -76.08
N HIS A 181 73.09 -10.45 -76.10
CA HIS A 181 72.90 -9.62 -74.90
C HIS A 181 72.02 -10.26 -73.81
N ARG A 182 71.14 -11.23 -74.13
CA ARG A 182 70.44 -12.04 -73.11
C ARG A 182 71.39 -13.01 -72.41
N GLU A 183 72.42 -13.47 -73.10
CA GLU A 183 73.50 -14.30 -72.53
C GLU A 183 74.54 -13.44 -71.79
N TYR A 184 74.76 -12.19 -72.25
CA TYR A 184 75.68 -11.21 -71.66
C TYR A 184 75.00 -9.85 -71.35
N PRO A 185 74.25 -9.74 -70.23
CA PRO A 185 73.61 -8.48 -69.83
C PRO A 185 74.62 -7.34 -69.55
N ASP A 186 75.81 -7.67 -69.03
CA ASP A 186 76.87 -6.69 -68.71
C ASP A 186 77.47 -6.01 -69.96
N ALA A 187 77.10 -6.44 -71.17
CA ALA A 187 77.48 -5.81 -72.42
C ALA A 187 76.79 -4.45 -72.67
N GLU A 188 75.83 -4.01 -71.84
CA GLU A 188 75.20 -2.67 -71.94
C GLU A 188 74.67 -2.35 -73.38
N LEU A 189 73.97 -3.29 -74.04
CA LEU A 189 73.55 -3.14 -75.44
C LEU A 189 72.44 -2.09 -75.63
N ALA A 190 72.76 -1.01 -76.34
CA ALA A 190 71.80 -0.03 -76.86
C ALA A 190 71.57 -0.23 -78.37
N TRP A 191 70.35 0.10 -78.83
CA TRP A 191 69.96 0.03 -80.24
C TRP A 191 69.00 1.17 -80.58
N GLU A 192 69.41 2.05 -81.50
CA GLU A 192 68.69 3.27 -81.86
C GLU A 192 68.45 3.39 -83.37
N THR A 193 67.32 3.97 -83.76
CA THR A 193 67.01 4.32 -85.16
C THR A 193 66.78 5.81 -85.38
N GLY A 194 66.72 6.61 -84.30
CA GLY A 194 66.58 8.07 -84.36
C GLY A 194 67.93 8.77 -84.26
N HIS A 195 68.24 9.68 -85.20
CA HIS A 195 69.49 10.46 -85.17
C HIS A 195 69.67 11.23 -83.84
N ARG A 196 68.58 11.82 -83.31
CA ARG A 196 68.62 12.63 -82.08
C ARG A 196 68.92 11.77 -80.86
N ASP A 197 68.29 10.61 -80.78
CA ASP A 197 68.36 9.74 -79.61
C ASP A 197 69.67 8.95 -79.57
N TRP A 198 70.19 8.53 -80.74
CA TRP A 198 71.58 8.09 -80.88
C TRP A 198 72.59 9.17 -80.51
N THR A 199 72.39 10.43 -80.92
CA THR A 199 73.28 11.55 -80.53
C THR A 199 73.28 11.77 -79.01
N ARG A 200 72.11 11.68 -78.35
CA ARG A 200 72.01 11.76 -76.89
C ARG A 200 72.76 10.61 -76.22
N HIS A 201 72.47 9.37 -76.65
CA HIS A 201 73.11 8.16 -76.13
C HIS A 201 74.64 8.20 -76.25
N LEU A 202 75.19 8.71 -77.36
CA LEU A 202 76.64 8.90 -77.51
C LEU A 202 77.24 9.85 -76.45
N VAL A 203 76.55 10.94 -76.11
CA VAL A 203 76.95 11.82 -75.00
C VAL A 203 76.84 11.09 -73.66
N ASP A 204 75.73 10.38 -73.42
CA ASP A 204 75.47 9.67 -72.16
C ASP A 204 76.52 8.57 -71.86
N VAL A 205 77.03 7.86 -72.88
CA VAL A 205 78.13 6.89 -72.71
C VAL A 205 79.54 7.51 -72.68
N GLY A 206 79.63 8.84 -72.82
CA GLY A 206 80.87 9.64 -72.74
C GLY A 206 81.68 9.77 -74.04
N LEU A 207 81.06 9.51 -75.19
CA LEU A 207 81.62 9.62 -76.55
C LEU A 207 81.02 10.83 -77.27
N ASP A 208 81.28 12.03 -76.72
CA ASP A 208 80.69 13.31 -77.17
C ASP A 208 80.91 13.59 -78.69
N PRO A 209 79.83 13.66 -79.51
CA PRO A 209 79.91 14.00 -80.92
C PRO A 209 80.30 15.45 -81.21
N GLU A 210 80.12 16.40 -80.29
CA GLU A 210 80.40 17.82 -80.53
C GLU A 210 81.91 18.09 -80.61
N LEU A 211 82.74 17.38 -79.85
CA LEU A 211 84.20 17.40 -80.02
C LEU A 211 84.62 17.05 -81.45
N PHE A 212 83.96 16.07 -82.07
CA PHE A 212 84.19 15.71 -83.47
C PHE A 212 83.61 16.75 -84.45
N ARG A 213 82.59 17.53 -84.06
CA ARG A 213 82.10 18.67 -84.86
C ARG A 213 83.08 19.84 -84.86
N TYR A 214 83.69 20.17 -83.72
CA TYR A 214 84.75 21.19 -83.66
C TYR A 214 86.01 20.74 -84.43
N GLN A 215 86.42 19.47 -84.27
CA GLN A 215 87.49 18.91 -85.10
C GLN A 215 87.13 18.91 -86.58
N ARG A 216 85.87 18.65 -86.97
CA ARG A 216 85.43 18.79 -88.37
C ARG A 216 85.55 20.23 -88.85
N ALA A 217 85.15 21.23 -88.05
CA ALA A 217 85.27 22.64 -88.41
C ALA A 217 86.74 23.05 -88.64
N MET A 218 87.68 22.56 -87.81
CA MET A 218 89.12 22.80 -88.00
C MET A 218 89.74 22.02 -89.17
N ASN A 219 89.25 20.81 -89.46
CA ASN A 219 89.74 19.96 -90.56
C ASN A 219 88.95 20.16 -91.88
N ALA A 220 88.05 21.15 -91.96
CA ALA A 220 87.22 21.40 -93.14
C ALA A 220 87.95 22.14 -94.28
N GLY A 221 89.29 22.19 -94.28
CA GLY A 221 90.04 22.87 -95.33
C GLY A 221 91.53 22.54 -95.36
N GLU A 222 91.94 21.69 -96.30
CA GLU A 222 93.30 21.71 -96.88
C GLU A 222 93.46 22.84 -97.94
N GLY A 223 92.48 23.76 -98.07
CA GLY A 223 92.51 24.83 -99.10
C GLY A 223 91.61 26.08 -98.95
N GLU A 224 90.53 26.06 -98.14
CA GLU A 224 89.47 27.11 -98.22
C GLU A 224 89.27 27.94 -96.93
N ALA A 225 90.31 28.14 -96.12
CA ALA A 225 90.23 28.87 -94.85
C ALA A 225 89.93 30.39 -94.97
N ALA A 226 89.87 30.94 -96.19
CA ALA A 226 89.72 32.39 -96.43
C ALA A 226 88.26 32.89 -96.43
N GLU A 227 87.31 32.12 -97.00
CA GLU A 227 85.91 32.56 -97.11
C GLU A 227 85.18 32.54 -95.75
N ALA A 228 85.66 31.76 -94.78
CA ALA A 228 85.14 31.72 -93.42
C ALA A 228 85.27 33.05 -92.65
N PHE A 229 86.03 34.02 -93.17
CA PHE A 229 86.22 35.35 -92.60
C PHE A 229 85.83 36.50 -93.55
N SER A 230 85.20 36.23 -94.70
CA SER A 230 84.70 37.27 -95.60
C SER A 230 83.29 37.72 -95.21
N PHE A 231 83.20 38.66 -94.27
CA PHE A 231 81.94 39.29 -93.85
C PHE A 231 81.50 40.36 -94.85
N SER A 232 80.19 40.49 -95.09
CA SER A 232 79.63 41.47 -96.03
C SER A 232 79.56 42.90 -95.48
N SER A 233 79.72 43.07 -94.17
CA SER A 233 79.81 44.36 -93.47
C SER A 233 80.47 44.19 -92.10
N ASP A 234 80.96 45.29 -91.53
CA ASP A 234 81.48 45.32 -90.15
C ASP A 234 80.41 44.91 -89.13
N GLU A 235 79.14 45.22 -89.40
CA GLU A 235 77.98 44.81 -88.60
C GLU A 235 77.77 43.29 -88.63
N ALA A 236 77.94 42.64 -89.79
CA ALA A 236 77.88 41.18 -89.90
C ALA A 236 79.06 40.49 -89.19
N PHE A 237 80.24 41.12 -89.16
CA PHE A 237 81.37 40.67 -88.34
C PHE A 237 81.08 40.80 -86.84
N VAL A 238 80.52 41.94 -86.40
CA VAL A 238 80.15 42.16 -84.99
C VAL A 238 79.07 41.20 -84.53
N ASP A 239 78.00 40.99 -85.32
CA ASP A 239 76.93 40.06 -84.96
C ASP A 239 77.40 38.59 -84.96
N PHE A 240 78.31 38.22 -85.86
CA PHE A 240 79.02 36.93 -85.78
C PHE A 240 79.86 36.80 -84.51
N LEU A 241 80.67 37.82 -84.18
CA LEU A 241 81.54 37.82 -83.00
C LEU A 241 80.72 37.74 -81.70
N LEU A 242 79.62 38.50 -81.61
CA LEU A 242 78.72 38.47 -80.46
C LEU A 242 78.06 37.08 -80.31
N ARG A 243 77.57 36.47 -81.39
CA ARG A 243 77.01 35.09 -81.36
C ARG A 243 78.05 34.00 -81.09
N ALA A 244 79.34 34.28 -81.28
CA ALA A 244 80.44 33.35 -81.03
C ALA A 244 81.06 33.49 -79.62
N VAL A 245 80.81 34.61 -78.93
CA VAL A 245 81.41 34.94 -77.62
C VAL A 245 80.36 35.03 -76.50
N LEU A 246 79.13 35.42 -76.80
CA LEU A 246 78.00 35.41 -75.87
C LEU A 246 77.16 34.15 -76.08
N ASP A 247 76.71 33.53 -74.98
CA ASP A 247 75.66 32.52 -75.07
C ASP A 247 74.32 33.22 -75.39
N PRO A 248 73.64 32.90 -76.52
CA PRO A 248 72.36 33.50 -76.86
C PRO A 248 71.25 33.20 -75.83
N ALA A 249 71.44 32.26 -74.91
CA ALA A 249 70.51 32.02 -73.80
C ALA A 249 70.51 33.16 -72.76
N GLU A 250 71.64 33.83 -72.48
CA GLU A 250 71.71 34.82 -71.39
C GLU A 250 70.84 36.07 -71.65
N PRO A 251 70.88 36.74 -72.82
CA PRO A 251 70.01 37.88 -73.10
C PRO A 251 68.53 37.49 -73.16
N GLN A 252 68.23 36.29 -73.67
CA GLN A 252 66.88 35.75 -73.77
C GLN A 252 66.27 35.52 -72.39
N ASN A 253 67.01 34.91 -71.46
CA ASN A 253 66.58 34.69 -70.07
C ASN A 253 66.25 36.03 -69.36
N VAL A 254 67.02 37.09 -69.61
CA VAL A 254 66.77 38.42 -69.03
C VAL A 254 65.51 39.05 -69.64
N ALA A 255 65.29 38.92 -70.95
CA ALA A 255 64.08 39.41 -71.61
C ALA A 255 62.82 38.69 -71.10
N GLU A 256 62.87 37.37 -70.96
CA GLU A 256 61.75 36.56 -70.43
C GLU A 256 61.47 36.85 -68.95
N LEU A 257 62.50 37.10 -68.13
CA LEU A 257 62.32 37.58 -66.76
C LEU A 257 61.60 38.93 -66.72
N VAL A 258 62.04 39.92 -67.51
CA VAL A 258 61.43 41.26 -67.55
C VAL A 258 59.98 41.20 -68.05
N ALA A 259 59.70 40.41 -69.10
CA ALA A 259 58.33 40.17 -69.57
C ALA A 259 57.46 39.53 -68.47
N GLY A 260 57.96 38.48 -67.81
CA GLY A 260 57.26 37.82 -66.71
C GLY A 260 57.02 38.70 -65.48
N TYR A 261 57.85 39.74 -65.25
CA TYR A 261 57.57 40.78 -64.25
C TYR A 261 56.54 41.80 -64.73
N ALA A 262 56.56 42.18 -66.01
CA ALA A 262 55.57 43.10 -66.60
C ALA A 262 54.15 42.50 -66.57
N ASP A 263 53.99 41.24 -66.98
CA ASP A 263 52.69 40.54 -66.95
C ASP A 263 52.11 40.44 -65.53
N ARG A 264 52.94 40.08 -64.55
CA ARG A 264 52.54 40.04 -63.12
C ARG A 264 52.18 41.42 -62.57
N LEU A 265 52.83 42.48 -63.04
CA LEU A 265 52.53 43.85 -62.64
C LEU A 265 51.23 44.34 -63.27
N ALA A 266 50.94 43.96 -64.52
CA ALA A 266 49.68 44.25 -65.19
C ALA A 266 48.48 43.54 -64.52
N GLN A 267 48.65 42.28 -64.10
CA GLN A 267 47.64 41.50 -63.36
C GLN A 267 47.44 41.96 -61.92
N ARG A 268 48.30 42.84 -61.38
CA ARG A 268 48.29 43.18 -59.95
C ARG A 268 46.99 43.86 -59.49
N GLU A 269 46.44 44.78 -60.28
CA GLU A 269 45.21 45.51 -59.94
C GLU A 269 43.99 44.58 -59.90
N GLU A 270 43.91 43.62 -60.83
CA GLU A 270 42.89 42.58 -60.88
C GLU A 270 43.02 41.64 -59.66
N LEU A 271 44.23 41.18 -59.34
CA LEU A 271 44.48 40.30 -58.18
C LEU A 271 44.30 40.99 -56.83
N GLU A 272 44.59 42.30 -56.71
CA GLU A 272 44.30 43.06 -55.49
C GLU A 272 42.79 43.28 -55.33
N THR A 273 42.05 43.48 -56.43
CA THR A 273 40.58 43.55 -56.45
C THR A 273 39.93 42.21 -56.12
N GLU A 274 40.41 41.09 -56.69
CA GLU A 274 39.93 39.75 -56.36
C GLU A 274 40.17 39.44 -54.88
N ARG A 275 41.35 39.77 -54.35
CA ARG A 275 41.66 39.59 -52.93
C ARG A 275 40.72 40.41 -52.03
N GLU A 276 40.46 41.68 -52.34
CA GLU A 276 39.51 42.51 -51.57
C GLU A 276 38.08 41.96 -51.64
N PHE A 277 37.65 41.47 -52.81
CA PHE A 277 36.36 40.80 -52.96
C PHE A 277 36.28 39.53 -52.11
N VAL A 278 37.28 38.65 -52.16
CA VAL A 278 37.32 37.41 -51.38
C VAL A 278 37.36 37.70 -49.87
N ASP A 279 38.21 38.61 -49.41
CA ASP A 279 38.34 39.00 -48.00
C ASP A 279 37.03 39.64 -47.47
N GLY A 280 36.41 40.52 -48.26
CA GLY A 280 35.11 41.11 -47.98
C GLY A 280 33.94 40.12 -48.05
N THR A 281 34.07 39.03 -48.80
CA THR A 281 33.10 37.91 -48.81
C THR A 281 33.29 37.00 -47.62
N LEU A 282 34.52 36.59 -47.28
CA LEU A 282 34.83 35.79 -46.10
C LEU A 282 34.37 36.51 -44.81
N SER A 283 34.69 37.79 -44.68
CA SER A 283 34.24 38.65 -43.57
C SER A 283 32.71 38.73 -43.39
N ARG A 284 31.93 38.41 -44.44
CA ARG A 284 30.45 38.35 -44.39
C ARG A 284 29.92 36.92 -44.19
N LEU A 285 30.73 35.91 -44.47
CA LEU A 285 30.40 34.50 -44.24
C LEU A 285 30.81 34.03 -42.84
N GLU A 286 31.84 34.62 -42.22
CA GLU A 286 32.29 34.31 -40.85
C GLU A 286 31.12 34.26 -39.83
N PRO A 287 30.20 35.26 -39.78
CA PRO A 287 29.08 35.22 -38.84
C PRO A 287 28.04 34.12 -39.18
N MET A 288 27.98 33.66 -40.43
CA MET A 288 27.15 32.51 -40.82
C MET A 288 27.78 31.19 -40.40
N VAL A 289 29.12 31.09 -40.44
CA VAL A 289 29.87 29.93 -39.94
C VAL A 289 29.76 29.85 -38.42
N GLU A 290 29.93 30.96 -37.70
CA GLU A 290 29.71 31.05 -36.25
C GLU A 290 28.27 30.69 -35.86
N ALA A 291 27.28 31.18 -36.62
CA ALA A 291 25.87 30.86 -36.38
C ALA A 291 25.56 29.38 -36.60
N GLU A 292 26.09 28.74 -37.65
CA GLU A 292 25.85 27.31 -37.91
C GLU A 292 26.67 26.39 -36.98
N ALA A 293 27.85 26.81 -36.53
CA ALA A 293 28.59 26.14 -35.46
C ALA A 293 27.79 26.18 -34.13
N THR A 294 27.23 27.35 -33.79
CA THR A 294 26.35 27.54 -32.63
C THR A 294 25.08 26.69 -32.75
N ALA A 295 24.45 26.67 -33.93
CA ALA A 295 23.26 25.86 -34.19
C ALA A 295 23.57 24.36 -34.12
N THR A 296 24.73 23.92 -34.60
CA THR A 296 25.17 22.52 -34.49
C THR A 296 25.37 22.12 -33.03
N ALA A 297 26.12 22.91 -32.25
CA ALA A 297 26.29 22.67 -30.82
C ALA A 297 24.95 22.64 -30.04
N ALA A 298 23.97 23.47 -30.44
CA ALA A 298 22.62 23.45 -29.88
C ALA A 298 21.84 22.17 -30.24
N ARG A 299 21.91 21.70 -31.50
CA ARG A 299 21.28 20.44 -31.95
C ARG A 299 21.91 19.21 -31.28
N ASP A 300 23.22 19.21 -31.07
CA ASP A 300 23.94 18.15 -30.36
C ASP A 300 23.55 18.11 -28.89
N THR A 301 23.49 19.29 -28.25
CA THR A 301 23.02 19.44 -26.85
C THR A 301 21.57 18.99 -26.70
N GLU A 302 20.68 19.35 -27.64
CA GLU A 302 19.29 18.88 -27.65
C GLU A 302 19.22 17.36 -27.82
N THR A 303 20.03 16.79 -28.71
CA THR A 303 20.06 15.35 -28.97
C THR A 303 20.53 14.56 -27.74
N ALA A 304 21.57 15.06 -27.04
CA ALA A 304 22.02 14.50 -25.77
C ALA A 304 20.93 14.59 -24.69
N ALA A 305 20.30 15.76 -24.51
CA ALA A 305 19.23 15.95 -23.53
C ALA A 305 18.01 15.05 -23.82
N ARG A 306 17.62 14.89 -25.09
CA ARG A 306 16.56 13.95 -25.51
C ARG A 306 16.92 12.50 -25.17
N ALA A 307 18.18 12.09 -25.35
CA ALA A 307 18.66 10.76 -25.00
C ALA A 307 18.66 10.52 -23.46
N GLU A 308 19.11 11.49 -22.67
CA GLU A 308 19.06 11.41 -21.20
C GLU A 308 17.63 11.36 -20.67
N LEU A 309 16.71 12.14 -21.26
CA LEU A 309 15.28 12.08 -20.94
C LEU A 309 14.68 10.71 -21.26
N ALA A 310 14.98 10.13 -22.43
CA ALA A 310 14.52 8.80 -22.81
C ALA A 310 15.07 7.69 -21.89
N ALA A 311 16.36 7.75 -21.54
CA ALA A 311 16.99 6.84 -20.58
C ALA A 311 16.40 6.99 -19.17
N THR A 312 16.05 8.21 -18.76
CA THR A 312 15.45 8.49 -17.45
C THR A 312 13.98 8.05 -17.37
N ALA A 313 13.19 8.30 -18.42
CA ALA A 313 11.83 7.76 -18.54
C ALA A 313 11.83 6.22 -18.51
N SER A 314 12.78 5.58 -19.21
CA SER A 314 12.96 4.12 -19.19
C SER A 314 13.29 3.59 -17.79
N ARG A 315 14.19 4.26 -17.05
CA ARG A 315 14.50 3.93 -15.65
C ARG A 315 13.29 4.09 -14.73
N ILE A 316 12.49 5.13 -14.91
CA ILE A 316 11.26 5.36 -14.13
C ILE A 316 10.21 4.27 -14.43
N ALA A 317 10.01 3.91 -15.70
CA ALA A 317 9.09 2.84 -16.10
C ALA A 317 9.53 1.48 -15.53
N ALA A 318 10.81 1.12 -15.64
CA ALA A 318 11.36 -0.10 -15.06
C ALA A 318 11.23 -0.12 -13.52
N ARG A 319 11.49 1.02 -12.85
CA ARG A 319 11.32 1.13 -11.41
C ARG A 319 9.85 1.00 -11.00
N ARG A 320 8.91 1.56 -11.77
CA ARG A 320 7.47 1.43 -11.53
C ARG A 320 7.05 -0.04 -11.54
N VAL A 321 7.38 -0.80 -12.58
CA VAL A 321 7.07 -2.24 -12.66
C VAL A 321 7.68 -3.01 -11.48
N ALA A 322 8.90 -2.65 -11.08
CA ALA A 322 9.57 -3.26 -9.92
C ALA A 322 9.03 -2.82 -8.55
N GLU A 323 8.29 -1.71 -8.43
CA GLU A 323 7.49 -1.36 -7.23
C GLU A 323 6.13 -2.07 -7.27
N GLU A 324 5.45 -2.08 -8.43
CA GLU A 324 4.16 -2.74 -8.61
C GLU A 324 4.24 -4.23 -8.25
N ALA A 325 5.24 -4.95 -8.76
CA ALA A 325 5.50 -6.34 -8.39
C ALA A 325 5.73 -6.54 -6.88
N ARG A 326 6.54 -5.68 -6.24
CA ARG A 326 6.76 -5.73 -4.78
C ARG A 326 5.51 -5.39 -3.98
N SER A 327 4.65 -4.51 -4.47
CA SER A 327 3.38 -4.16 -3.83
C SER A 327 2.38 -5.32 -3.87
N VAL A 328 2.37 -6.10 -4.96
CA VAL A 328 1.59 -7.35 -5.05
C VAL A 328 2.12 -8.37 -4.06
N THR A 329 3.44 -8.65 -4.06
CA THR A 329 4.06 -9.59 -3.11
C THR A 329 3.77 -9.21 -1.65
N ALA A 330 3.94 -7.93 -1.28
CA ALA A 330 3.66 -7.46 0.07
C ALA A 330 2.17 -7.52 0.44
N ALA A 331 1.25 -7.40 -0.53
CA ALA A 331 -0.18 -7.58 -0.31
C ALA A 331 -0.55 -9.06 -0.12
N GLU A 332 0.09 -9.98 -0.85
CA GLU A 332 -0.05 -11.43 -0.69
C GLU A 332 0.51 -11.89 0.68
N GLU A 333 1.69 -11.40 1.06
CA GLU A 333 2.28 -11.64 2.39
C GLU A 333 1.39 -11.10 3.52
N ALA A 334 0.84 -9.89 3.37
CA ALA A 334 -0.07 -9.30 4.37
C ALA A 334 -1.41 -10.07 4.45
N ALA A 335 -1.96 -10.53 3.33
CA ALA A 335 -3.16 -11.37 3.32
C ALA A 335 -2.91 -12.72 4.01
N GLY A 336 -1.80 -13.38 3.69
CA GLY A 336 -1.38 -14.62 4.34
C GLY A 336 -1.13 -14.47 5.84
N ALA A 337 -0.57 -13.33 6.28
CA ALA A 337 -0.41 -13.01 7.70
C ALA A 337 -1.76 -12.84 8.42
N VAL A 338 -2.73 -12.19 7.80
CA VAL A 338 -4.10 -12.03 8.36
C VAL A 338 -4.85 -13.37 8.40
N GLU A 339 -4.71 -14.23 7.38
CA GLU A 339 -5.28 -15.58 7.42
C GLU A 339 -4.62 -16.45 8.51
N ALA A 340 -3.30 -16.36 8.66
CA ALA A 340 -2.56 -17.03 9.72
C ALA A 340 -3.03 -16.56 11.11
N GLU A 341 -3.15 -15.26 11.35
CA GLU A 341 -3.69 -14.68 12.59
C GLU A 341 -5.11 -15.18 12.88
N GLN A 342 -6.01 -15.12 11.88
CA GLN A 342 -7.38 -15.64 12.05
C GLN A 342 -7.40 -17.15 12.33
N SER A 343 -6.52 -17.94 11.72
CA SER A 343 -6.41 -19.38 11.97
C SER A 343 -5.95 -19.67 13.41
N ALA A 344 -5.00 -18.88 13.91
CA ALA A 344 -4.47 -18.96 15.26
C ALA A 344 -5.51 -18.49 16.31
N ALA A 345 -6.23 -17.40 16.04
CA ALA A 345 -7.31 -16.91 16.89
C ALA A 345 -8.43 -17.96 17.05
N ARG A 346 -8.92 -18.54 15.93
CA ARG A 346 -9.90 -19.63 15.96
C ARG A 346 -9.37 -20.89 16.66
N ALA A 347 -8.05 -21.14 16.62
CA ALA A 347 -7.43 -22.24 17.37
C ALA A 347 -7.36 -21.96 18.88
N ALA A 348 -7.03 -20.73 19.27
CA ALA A 348 -7.04 -20.28 20.66
C ALA A 348 -8.45 -20.31 21.26
N GLU A 349 -9.47 -19.89 20.50
CA GLU A 349 -10.89 -19.98 20.86
C GLU A 349 -11.31 -21.43 21.16
N ARG A 350 -11.07 -22.38 20.24
CA ARG A 350 -11.34 -23.81 20.48
C ARG A 350 -10.59 -24.38 21.70
N LEU A 351 -9.38 -23.90 21.97
CA LEU A 351 -8.63 -24.29 23.18
C LEU A 351 -9.23 -23.69 24.45
N GLN A 352 -9.74 -22.45 24.40
CA GLN A 352 -10.47 -21.84 25.52
C GLN A 352 -11.80 -22.56 25.79
N ASP A 353 -12.56 -22.93 24.76
CA ASP A 353 -13.77 -23.76 24.89
C ASP A 353 -13.44 -25.11 25.54
N THR A 354 -12.38 -25.77 25.07
CA THR A 354 -11.90 -27.04 25.63
C THR A 354 -11.53 -26.89 27.11
N VAL A 355 -10.83 -25.82 27.48
CA VAL A 355 -10.51 -25.50 28.89
C VAL A 355 -11.77 -25.15 29.70
N GLY A 356 -12.76 -24.49 29.09
CA GLY A 356 -14.06 -24.20 29.69
C GLY A 356 -14.84 -25.47 30.03
N GLU A 357 -14.92 -26.40 29.08
CA GLU A 357 -15.59 -27.69 29.27
C GLU A 357 -14.84 -28.58 30.28
N LEU A 358 -13.50 -28.63 30.24
CA LEU A 358 -12.70 -29.32 31.25
C LEU A 358 -12.89 -28.73 32.66
N ARG A 359 -13.06 -27.41 32.78
CA ARG A 359 -13.44 -26.76 34.05
C ARG A 359 -14.85 -27.11 34.48
N ARG A 360 -15.82 -27.16 33.55
CA ARG A 360 -17.21 -27.57 33.82
C ARG A 360 -17.29 -29.01 34.31
N LEU A 361 -16.61 -29.94 33.63
CA LEU A 361 -16.52 -31.35 34.00
C LEU A 361 -15.84 -31.52 35.36
N THR A 362 -14.72 -30.83 35.61
CA THR A 362 -14.07 -30.81 36.93
C THR A 362 -15.02 -30.30 38.02
N ALA A 363 -15.75 -29.20 37.77
CA ALA A 363 -16.72 -28.66 38.72
C ALA A 363 -17.85 -29.66 39.05
N VAL A 364 -18.43 -30.30 38.03
CA VAL A 364 -19.46 -31.35 38.21
C VAL A 364 -18.89 -32.51 39.05
N LEU A 365 -17.72 -33.04 38.71
CA LEU A 365 -17.08 -34.12 39.47
C LEU A 365 -16.77 -33.73 40.93
N THR A 366 -16.42 -32.48 41.19
CA THR A 366 -16.24 -31.99 42.58
C THR A 366 -17.56 -31.85 43.34
N VAL A 367 -18.66 -31.49 42.68
CA VAL A 367 -20.00 -31.48 43.29
C VAL A 367 -20.45 -32.91 43.57
N GLU A 368 -20.37 -33.83 42.60
CA GLU A 368 -20.71 -35.25 42.79
C GLU A 368 -19.85 -35.92 43.87
N ALA A 369 -18.61 -35.48 44.07
CA ALA A 369 -17.77 -35.92 45.20
C ALA A 369 -18.26 -35.34 46.53
N ALA A 370 -18.54 -34.04 46.59
CA ALA A 370 -19.05 -33.37 47.79
C ALA A 370 -20.43 -33.89 48.22
N GLU A 371 -21.33 -34.15 47.27
CA GLU A 371 -22.66 -34.74 47.51
C GLU A 371 -22.57 -36.16 48.06
N ARG A 372 -21.65 -37.00 47.55
CA ARG A 372 -21.40 -38.33 48.11
C ARG A 372 -20.88 -38.25 49.55
N ILE A 373 -19.91 -37.38 49.82
CA ILE A 373 -19.37 -37.14 51.17
C ILE A 373 -20.48 -36.62 52.11
N ALA A 374 -21.32 -35.68 51.66
CA ALA A 374 -22.43 -35.16 52.44
C ALA A 374 -23.51 -36.23 52.72
N ALA A 375 -23.82 -37.08 51.74
CA ALA A 375 -24.75 -38.21 51.90
C ALA A 375 -24.18 -39.33 52.79
N GLU A 376 -22.85 -39.47 52.87
CA GLU A 376 -22.14 -40.35 53.80
C GLU A 376 -22.21 -39.83 55.23
N ALA A 377 -21.76 -38.59 55.45
CA ALA A 377 -21.83 -37.93 56.75
C ALA A 377 -23.27 -37.78 57.27
N THR A 378 -24.27 -37.66 56.38
CA THR A 378 -25.69 -37.68 56.77
C THR A 378 -26.13 -39.06 57.24
N ARG A 379 -25.70 -40.14 56.58
CA ARG A 379 -25.95 -41.53 57.05
C ARG A 379 -25.28 -41.79 58.39
N GLU A 380 -24.01 -41.44 58.55
CA GLU A 380 -23.30 -41.56 59.84
C GLU A 380 -24.00 -40.80 60.97
N ARG A 381 -24.46 -39.57 60.69
CA ARG A 381 -25.24 -38.76 61.64
C ARG A 381 -26.56 -39.45 62.01
N ASP A 382 -27.28 -39.99 61.03
CA ASP A 382 -28.61 -40.56 61.23
C ASP A 382 -28.54 -41.92 61.93
N ASP A 383 -27.52 -42.74 61.64
CA ASP A 383 -27.20 -43.97 62.38
C ASP A 383 -26.81 -43.64 63.83
N ALA A 384 -25.94 -42.64 64.06
CA ALA A 384 -25.58 -42.19 65.40
C ALA A 384 -26.78 -41.61 66.18
N SER A 385 -27.66 -40.88 65.49
CA SER A 385 -28.93 -40.38 66.04
C SER A 385 -29.86 -41.53 66.44
N ALA A 386 -30.02 -42.54 65.58
CA ALA A 386 -30.80 -43.74 65.88
C ALA A 386 -30.25 -44.51 67.10
N VAL A 387 -28.92 -44.61 67.23
CA VAL A 387 -28.28 -45.19 68.42
C VAL A 387 -28.54 -44.35 69.68
N SER A 388 -28.52 -43.01 69.60
CA SER A 388 -28.89 -42.15 70.74
C SER A 388 -30.36 -42.33 71.11
N MET A 389 -31.28 -42.24 70.15
CA MET A 389 -32.72 -42.45 70.38
C MET A 389 -33.02 -43.83 70.96
N ALA A 390 -32.33 -44.88 70.50
CA ALA A 390 -32.45 -46.23 71.06
C ALA A 390 -31.96 -46.30 72.51
N ARG A 391 -30.87 -45.60 72.86
CA ARG A 391 -30.36 -45.47 74.24
C ARG A 391 -31.34 -44.71 75.13
N ASP A 392 -31.84 -43.56 74.67
CA ASP A 392 -32.77 -42.71 75.42
C ASP A 392 -34.13 -43.41 75.65
N ALA A 393 -34.52 -44.30 74.74
CA ALA A 393 -35.71 -45.15 74.87
C ALA A 393 -35.56 -46.31 75.87
N VAL A 394 -34.35 -46.64 76.35
CA VAL A 394 -34.15 -47.76 77.31
C VAL A 394 -34.89 -47.51 78.63
N GLU A 395 -34.74 -46.32 79.22
CA GLU A 395 -35.31 -46.04 80.54
C GLU A 395 -36.85 -46.02 80.53
N PRO A 396 -37.55 -45.38 79.57
CA PRO A 396 -39.00 -45.49 79.44
C PRO A 396 -39.51 -46.91 79.19
N VAL A 397 -38.77 -47.72 78.41
CA VAL A 397 -39.14 -49.12 78.13
C VAL A 397 -38.96 -50.00 79.36
N LEU A 398 -37.89 -49.81 80.15
CA LEU A 398 -37.70 -50.48 81.43
C LEU A 398 -38.81 -50.10 82.41
N ALA A 399 -39.10 -48.81 82.58
CA ALA A 399 -40.18 -48.32 83.44
C ALA A 399 -41.55 -48.90 83.03
N HIS A 400 -41.85 -48.96 81.73
CA HIS A 400 -43.08 -49.59 81.22
C HIS A 400 -43.14 -51.09 81.55
N ARG A 401 -42.04 -51.84 81.39
CA ARG A 401 -41.99 -53.28 81.71
C ARG A 401 -42.15 -53.55 83.21
N VAL A 402 -41.59 -52.71 84.08
CA VAL A 402 -41.81 -52.79 85.54
C VAL A 402 -43.27 -52.51 85.88
N ALA A 403 -43.84 -51.40 85.40
CA ALA A 403 -45.24 -51.06 85.65
C ALA A 403 -46.23 -52.11 85.12
N ALA A 404 -45.94 -52.73 83.97
CA ALA A 404 -46.74 -53.83 83.42
C ALA A 404 -46.69 -55.09 84.32
N ALA A 405 -45.53 -55.43 84.89
CA ALA A 405 -45.38 -56.55 85.81
C ALA A 405 -46.10 -56.30 87.15
N GLU A 406 -46.04 -55.07 87.69
CA GLU A 406 -46.79 -54.70 88.90
C GLU A 406 -48.30 -54.70 88.66
N ALA A 407 -48.77 -54.20 87.52
CA ALA A 407 -50.17 -54.24 87.15
C ALA A 407 -50.71 -55.68 86.97
N ALA A 408 -49.88 -56.62 86.50
CA ALA A 408 -50.22 -58.04 86.45
C ALA A 408 -50.31 -58.65 87.87
N ARG A 409 -49.33 -58.36 88.74
CA ARG A 409 -49.30 -58.82 90.14
C ARG A 409 -50.50 -58.31 90.95
N LEU A 410 -50.88 -57.04 90.78
CA LEU A 410 -52.02 -56.44 91.47
C LEU A 410 -53.35 -57.09 91.07
N ARG A 411 -53.57 -57.34 89.77
CA ARG A 411 -54.79 -58.02 89.28
C ARG A 411 -54.95 -59.42 89.88
N ALA A 412 -53.88 -60.23 89.85
CA ALA A 412 -53.88 -61.57 90.43
C ALA A 412 -54.22 -61.57 91.93
N ARG A 413 -53.84 -60.52 92.67
CA ARG A 413 -54.15 -60.41 94.11
C ARG A 413 -55.58 -59.99 94.40
N VAL A 414 -56.22 -59.17 93.55
CA VAL A 414 -57.63 -58.81 93.70
C VAL A 414 -58.52 -60.04 93.52
N GLU A 415 -58.27 -60.83 92.48
CA GLU A 415 -59.09 -62.01 92.16
C GLU A 415 -58.98 -63.11 93.23
N GLU A 416 -57.84 -63.21 93.93
CA GLU A 416 -57.65 -64.09 95.09
C GLU A 416 -58.56 -63.73 96.28
N GLU A 417 -58.75 -62.44 96.57
CA GLU A 417 -59.57 -61.97 97.70
C GLU A 417 -61.08 -61.94 97.37
N GLU A 418 -61.46 -61.68 96.12
CA GLU A 418 -62.85 -61.82 95.66
C GLU A 418 -63.34 -63.28 95.78
N GLN A 419 -62.47 -64.25 95.43
CA GLN A 419 -62.79 -65.68 95.52
C GLN A 419 -63.12 -66.11 96.97
N LYS A 420 -62.37 -65.60 97.95
CA LYS A 420 -62.58 -65.88 99.39
C LYS A 420 -63.87 -65.26 99.93
N SER A 421 -64.32 -64.15 99.35
CA SER A 421 -65.41 -63.33 99.88
C SER A 421 -66.83 -63.82 99.50
N ARG A 422 -66.96 -64.71 98.50
CA ARG A 422 -68.27 -65.15 97.97
C ARG A 422 -69.22 -65.80 99.00
N PRO A 423 -68.80 -66.67 99.94
CA PRO A 423 -69.75 -67.36 100.83
C PRO A 423 -70.51 -66.41 101.76
N ALA A 424 -69.83 -65.38 102.28
CA ALA A 424 -70.43 -64.38 103.16
C ALA A 424 -71.46 -63.50 102.44
N LEU A 425 -71.26 -63.25 101.14
CA LEU A 425 -72.18 -62.46 100.33
C LEU A 425 -73.50 -63.20 100.07
N ALA A 426 -73.46 -64.51 99.86
CA ALA A 426 -74.66 -65.34 99.65
C ALA A 426 -75.55 -65.37 100.90
N ALA A 427 -74.99 -65.70 102.06
CA ALA A 427 -75.74 -65.77 103.33
C ALA A 427 -76.44 -64.44 103.68
N ARG A 428 -75.81 -63.30 103.35
CA ARG A 428 -76.42 -61.97 103.51
C ARG A 428 -77.64 -61.75 102.60
N GLN A 429 -77.63 -62.28 101.37
CA GLN A 429 -78.72 -62.08 100.42
C GLN A 429 -79.98 -62.86 100.80
N ASP A 430 -79.84 -64.10 101.28
CA ASP A 430 -81.01 -64.91 101.66
C ASP A 430 -81.68 -64.38 102.94
N ALA A 431 -80.89 -63.93 103.92
CA ALA A 431 -81.42 -63.23 105.10
C ALA A 431 -82.21 -61.95 104.73
N ALA A 432 -81.74 -61.20 103.74
CA ALA A 432 -82.43 -60.00 103.27
C ALA A 432 -83.79 -60.31 102.60
N ARG A 433 -83.90 -61.42 101.86
CA ARG A 433 -85.16 -61.86 101.22
C ARG A 433 -86.21 -62.26 102.27
N ALA A 434 -85.80 -63.00 103.31
CA ALA A 434 -86.69 -63.39 104.40
C ALA A 434 -87.27 -62.18 105.15
N LEU A 435 -86.43 -61.17 105.43
CA LEU A 435 -86.85 -59.93 106.09
C LEU A 435 -87.83 -59.11 105.23
N ALA A 436 -87.56 -58.98 103.92
CA ALA A 436 -88.42 -58.24 103.00
C ALA A 436 -89.84 -58.84 102.92
N ALA A 437 -89.95 -60.17 102.87
CA ALA A 437 -91.24 -60.87 102.85
C ALA A 437 -92.05 -60.67 104.15
N ALA A 438 -91.38 -60.62 105.31
CA ALA A 438 -92.03 -60.37 106.59
C ALA A 438 -92.60 -58.95 106.69
N LEU A 439 -91.85 -57.94 106.25
CA LEU A 439 -92.25 -56.53 106.30
C LEU A 439 -93.44 -56.22 105.38
N ALA A 440 -93.49 -56.82 104.19
CA ALA A 440 -94.59 -56.62 103.24
C ALA A 440 -95.96 -57.04 103.79
N ARG A 441 -96.02 -58.10 104.61
CA ARG A 441 -97.27 -58.55 105.27
C ARG A 441 -97.73 -57.56 106.35
N VAL A 442 -96.81 -57.06 107.17
CA VAL A 442 -97.11 -56.10 108.25
C VAL A 442 -97.62 -54.76 107.69
N ALA A 443 -97.14 -54.33 106.52
CA ALA A 443 -97.67 -53.15 105.84
C ALA A 443 -99.15 -53.32 105.47
N ALA A 444 -99.51 -54.43 104.81
CA ALA A 444 -100.90 -54.69 104.40
C ALA A 444 -101.88 -54.81 105.59
N GLU A 445 -101.42 -55.33 106.73
CA GLU A 445 -102.21 -55.36 107.99
C GLU A 445 -102.41 -53.95 108.58
N ALA A 446 -101.45 -53.04 108.41
CA ALA A 446 -101.53 -51.66 108.88
C ALA A 446 -102.43 -50.78 108.00
N ASP A 447 -102.34 -50.92 106.66
CA ASP A 447 -103.16 -50.14 105.71
C ASP A 447 -104.66 -50.39 105.93
N ALA A 448 -105.05 -51.67 106.07
CA ALA A 448 -106.45 -52.05 106.35
C ALA A 448 -106.98 -51.50 107.70
N ALA A 449 -106.11 -51.28 108.68
CA ALA A 449 -106.47 -50.66 109.95
C ALA A 449 -106.61 -49.12 109.84
N ALA A 450 -105.88 -48.49 108.90
CA ALA A 450 -105.95 -47.05 108.65
C ALA A 450 -107.25 -46.65 107.93
N ASP A 451 -107.64 -47.36 106.86
CA ASP A 451 -108.91 -47.11 106.15
C ASP A 451 -110.11 -47.19 107.10
N ALA A 452 -110.14 -48.24 107.93
CA ALA A 452 -111.18 -48.44 108.93
C ALA A 452 -111.18 -47.38 110.04
N ALA A 453 -110.11 -46.57 110.20
CA ALA A 453 -110.07 -45.43 111.12
C ALA A 453 -110.55 -44.13 110.46
N GLU A 454 -110.20 -43.91 109.19
CA GLU A 454 -110.58 -42.70 108.44
C GLU A 454 -112.09 -42.59 108.24
N THR A 455 -112.80 -43.71 107.97
CA THR A 455 -114.28 -43.72 107.91
C THR A 455 -114.91 -43.23 109.22
N ARG A 456 -114.41 -43.71 110.37
CA ARG A 456 -114.87 -43.29 111.71
C ARG A 456 -114.56 -41.83 112.01
N ARG A 457 -113.55 -41.25 111.36
CA ARG A 457 -113.21 -39.82 111.48
C ARG A 457 -114.23 -38.95 110.74
N ALA A 458 -114.58 -39.32 109.50
CA ALA A 458 -115.59 -38.61 108.71
C ALA A 458 -116.95 -38.54 109.42
N ASP A 459 -117.43 -39.68 109.94
CA ASP A 459 -118.68 -39.75 110.73
C ASP A 459 -118.68 -38.85 111.97
N ALA A 460 -117.51 -38.53 112.53
CA ALA A 460 -117.38 -37.64 113.69
C ALA A 460 -117.31 -36.16 113.27
N GLU A 461 -116.63 -35.85 112.15
CA GLU A 461 -116.52 -34.50 111.61
C GLU A 461 -117.89 -33.95 111.15
N GLU A 462 -118.74 -34.76 110.50
CA GLU A 462 -120.06 -34.31 110.06
C GLU A 462 -120.98 -33.96 111.26
N ARG A 463 -121.01 -34.80 112.30
CA ARG A 463 -121.73 -34.51 113.55
C ARG A 463 -121.22 -33.23 114.23
N ALA A 464 -119.90 -33.01 114.24
CA ALA A 464 -119.31 -31.78 114.77
C ALA A 464 -119.66 -30.54 113.90
N ALA A 465 -119.85 -30.70 112.59
CA ALA A 465 -120.27 -29.63 111.68
C ALA A 465 -121.78 -29.30 111.79
N ALA A 466 -122.61 -30.23 112.25
CA ALA A 466 -124.01 -29.95 112.61
C ALA A 466 -124.09 -29.10 113.89
N ALA A 467 -123.45 -29.55 114.97
CA ALA A 467 -123.49 -28.87 116.28
C ALA A 467 -122.96 -27.42 116.24
N ARG A 468 -121.89 -27.15 115.47
CA ARG A 468 -121.36 -25.78 115.29
C ARG A 468 -122.35 -24.84 114.59
N ARG A 469 -123.15 -25.35 113.64
CA ARG A 469 -124.17 -24.53 112.95
C ARG A 469 -125.28 -24.12 113.92
N GLU A 470 -125.71 -25.00 114.81
CA GLU A 470 -126.69 -24.69 115.87
C GLU A 470 -126.15 -23.67 116.88
N GLN A 471 -124.88 -23.80 117.28
CA GLN A 471 -124.22 -22.87 118.21
C GLN A 471 -124.17 -21.44 117.65
N VAL A 472 -123.74 -21.27 116.39
CA VAL A 472 -123.59 -19.94 115.75
C VAL A 472 -124.90 -19.17 115.74
N THR A 473 -126.03 -19.83 115.43
CA THR A 473 -127.36 -19.19 115.43
C THR A 473 -127.71 -18.63 116.80
N ARG A 474 -127.56 -19.42 117.87
CA ARG A 474 -127.88 -18.96 119.24
C ARG A 474 -127.01 -17.77 119.68
N THR A 475 -125.73 -17.74 119.32
CA THR A 475 -124.87 -16.57 119.61
C THR A 475 -125.27 -15.32 118.82
N ALA A 476 -125.77 -15.46 117.59
CA ALA A 476 -126.21 -14.32 116.78
C ALA A 476 -127.49 -13.68 117.32
N ASP A 477 -128.39 -14.46 117.94
CA ASP A 477 -129.62 -13.95 118.53
C ASP A 477 -129.37 -13.27 119.89
N ALA A 478 -128.46 -13.82 120.71
CA ALA A 478 -128.06 -13.20 121.99
C ALA A 478 -127.49 -11.78 121.81
N ALA A 479 -126.60 -11.59 120.83
CA ALA A 479 -125.97 -10.30 120.56
C ALA A 479 -126.97 -9.19 120.19
N ARG A 480 -128.11 -9.52 119.57
CA ARG A 480 -129.16 -8.51 119.25
C ARG A 480 -129.92 -8.06 120.50
N ALA A 481 -130.16 -8.95 121.46
CA ALA A 481 -130.82 -8.61 122.71
C ALA A 481 -129.94 -7.70 123.58
N GLU A 482 -128.64 -7.98 123.64
CA GLU A 482 -127.68 -7.21 124.43
C GLU A 482 -127.52 -5.77 123.92
N SER A 483 -127.47 -5.56 122.59
CA SER A 483 -127.44 -4.23 121.99
C SER A 483 -128.70 -3.40 122.26
N ALA A 484 -129.87 -4.02 122.43
CA ALA A 484 -131.11 -3.31 122.76
C ALA A 484 -131.14 -2.84 124.23
N ALA A 485 -130.50 -3.58 125.13
CA ALA A 485 -130.38 -3.22 126.55
C ALA A 485 -129.37 -2.09 126.82
N GLY A 486 -128.49 -1.77 125.87
CA GLY A 486 -127.58 -0.61 125.95
C GLY A 486 -128.33 0.71 125.82
N ALA A 487 -129.03 0.90 124.70
CA ALA A 487 -129.71 2.15 124.36
C ALA A 487 -130.80 2.59 125.37
N ALA A 488 -131.34 1.66 126.16
CA ALA A 488 -132.30 1.96 127.21
C ALA A 488 -131.70 2.61 128.47
N ARG A 489 -130.36 2.59 128.65
CA ARG A 489 -129.69 3.17 129.83
C ARG A 489 -129.26 4.62 129.61
N GLU A 490 -128.70 4.96 128.44
CA GLU A 490 -128.27 6.33 128.13
C GLU A 490 -129.43 7.35 128.25
N ALA A 491 -130.66 6.92 127.95
CA ALA A 491 -131.87 7.73 128.08
C ALA A 491 -132.32 8.04 129.53
N LEU A 492 -131.72 7.40 130.55
CA LEU A 492 -132.01 7.67 131.97
C LEU A 492 -131.04 8.70 132.57
N ASP A 493 -129.74 8.55 132.32
CA ASP A 493 -128.70 9.49 132.77
C ASP A 493 -128.95 10.93 132.28
N GLU A 494 -129.45 11.09 131.04
CA GLU A 494 -129.83 12.39 130.47
C GLU A 494 -131.04 13.03 131.21
N LEU A 495 -131.92 12.21 131.81
CA LEU A 495 -133.07 12.69 132.58
C LEU A 495 -132.63 13.22 133.96
N GLU A 496 -131.79 12.48 134.68
CA GLU A 496 -131.27 12.90 136.00
C GLU A 496 -130.45 14.20 135.90
N THR A 497 -129.61 14.30 134.87
CA THR A 497 -128.80 15.50 134.58
C THR A 497 -129.65 16.77 134.45
N ARG A 498 -130.86 16.65 133.86
CA ARG A 498 -131.79 17.78 133.70
C ARG A 498 -132.50 18.18 134.99
N VAL A 499 -132.71 17.26 135.92
CA VAL A 499 -133.32 17.57 137.23
C VAL A 499 -132.34 18.37 138.11
N ALA A 500 -131.04 18.01 138.08
CA ALA A 500 -130.01 18.73 138.83
C ALA A 500 -129.94 20.22 138.46
N ALA A 501 -129.97 20.54 137.16
CA ALA A 501 -129.91 21.91 136.66
C ALA A 501 -131.11 22.79 137.09
N ALA A 502 -132.30 22.20 137.27
CA ALA A 502 -133.50 22.94 137.68
C ALA A 502 -133.43 23.42 139.14
N VAL A 503 -132.72 22.69 140.01
CA VAL A 503 -132.50 23.07 141.42
C VAL A 503 -131.45 24.18 141.51
N GLU A 504 -130.34 24.08 140.77
CA GLU A 504 -129.26 25.09 140.80
C GLU A 504 -129.70 26.45 140.23
N ALA A 505 -130.57 26.45 139.22
CA ALA A 505 -131.20 27.67 138.69
C ALA A 505 -132.26 28.30 139.64
N GLY A 506 -132.54 27.69 140.80
CA GLY A 506 -133.45 28.24 141.81
C GLY A 506 -134.94 28.08 141.50
N HIS A 507 -135.31 27.32 140.47
CA HIS A 507 -136.71 27.09 140.08
C HIS A 507 -137.42 26.07 140.98
N LEU A 508 -136.68 25.21 141.70
CA LEU A 508 -137.22 24.29 142.70
C LEU A 508 -136.33 24.30 143.95
N LYS A 509 -136.93 24.13 145.13
CA LYS A 509 -136.17 24.05 146.40
C LYS A 509 -135.60 22.65 146.61
N ALA A 510 -134.42 22.60 147.25
CA ALA A 510 -133.80 21.34 147.63
C ALA A 510 -134.74 20.55 148.58
N GLY A 511 -135.27 19.43 148.09
CA GLY A 511 -136.26 18.60 148.79
C GLY A 511 -137.69 18.67 148.25
N SER A 512 -137.99 19.46 147.21
CA SER A 512 -139.30 19.46 146.53
C SER A 512 -139.71 18.05 146.08
N THR A 513 -140.98 17.70 146.28
CA THR A 513 -141.53 16.36 145.97
C THR A 513 -142.48 16.40 144.78
N ALA A 514 -142.86 15.22 144.27
CA ALA A 514 -143.57 15.08 142.99
C ALA A 514 -144.93 15.80 142.90
N ALA A 515 -145.56 16.17 144.03
CA ALA A 515 -146.82 16.92 144.04
C ALA A 515 -146.62 18.43 143.82
N ASP A 516 -145.56 19.01 144.40
CA ASP A 516 -145.26 20.44 144.31
C ASP A 516 -144.94 20.85 142.86
N VAL A 517 -144.28 19.93 142.14
CA VAL A 517 -143.86 20.12 140.73
C VAL A 517 -145.05 20.21 139.78
N GLU A 518 -146.20 19.58 140.04
CA GLU A 518 -147.35 19.65 139.13
C GLU A 518 -148.16 20.95 139.25
N ASP A 519 -148.35 21.52 140.45
CA ASP A 519 -149.05 22.80 140.63
C ASP A 519 -148.20 23.99 140.12
N GLU A 520 -146.89 24.03 140.42
CA GLU A 520 -146.01 25.07 139.89
C GLU A 520 -145.77 24.89 138.38
N ALA A 521 -145.75 23.65 137.85
CA ALA A 521 -145.76 23.43 136.40
C ALA A 521 -147.09 23.80 135.75
N ALA A 522 -148.25 23.67 136.41
CA ALA A 522 -149.53 24.11 135.86
C ALA A 522 -149.59 25.64 135.71
N ALA A 523 -149.13 26.37 136.73
CA ALA A 523 -148.97 27.83 136.66
C ALA A 523 -147.96 28.23 135.56
N ALA A 524 -146.78 27.59 135.53
CA ALA A 524 -145.76 27.85 134.53
C ALA A 524 -146.20 27.44 133.11
N ARG A 525 -147.09 26.45 132.94
CA ARG A 525 -147.62 26.08 131.61
C ARG A 525 -148.70 27.04 131.14
N ILE A 526 -149.52 27.60 132.04
CA ILE A 526 -150.43 28.70 131.69
C ILE A 526 -149.61 29.91 131.21
N ASP A 527 -148.56 30.31 131.93
CA ASP A 527 -147.70 31.40 131.46
C ASP A 527 -146.80 31.02 130.27
N ALA A 528 -146.49 29.74 130.03
CA ALA A 528 -145.82 29.30 128.79
C ALA A 528 -146.77 29.32 127.58
N GLU A 529 -148.04 28.92 127.74
CA GLU A 529 -149.08 29.06 126.72
C GLU A 529 -149.37 30.55 126.45
N ARG A 530 -149.34 31.38 127.50
CA ARG A 530 -149.46 32.84 127.40
C ARG A 530 -148.24 33.52 126.80
N CYS A 531 -147.03 33.02 127.06
CA CYS A 531 -145.79 33.46 126.42
C CYS A 531 -145.69 32.96 124.97
N ALA A 532 -146.27 31.81 124.62
CA ALA A 532 -146.39 31.37 123.23
C ALA A 532 -147.37 32.27 122.46
N ALA A 533 -148.52 32.63 123.08
CA ALA A 533 -149.43 33.63 122.54
C ALA A 533 -148.77 35.03 122.44
N ALA A 534 -148.06 35.46 123.48
CA ALA A 534 -147.34 36.74 123.49
C ALA A 534 -146.11 36.74 122.57
N LEU A 535 -145.51 35.58 122.23
CA LEU A 535 -144.48 35.49 121.20
C LEU A 535 -145.11 35.50 119.80
N ALA A 536 -146.31 34.95 119.61
CA ALA A 536 -147.07 35.13 118.38
C ALA A 536 -147.52 36.60 118.19
N GLU A 537 -147.97 37.27 119.25
CA GLU A 537 -148.20 38.72 119.24
C GLU A 537 -146.89 39.50 119.06
N ALA A 538 -145.78 39.10 119.69
CA ALA A 538 -144.50 39.78 119.53
C ALA A 538 -143.83 39.52 118.17
N ASP A 539 -144.09 38.41 117.47
CA ASP A 539 -143.63 38.20 116.09
C ASP A 539 -144.59 38.83 115.06
N THR A 540 -145.84 39.13 115.42
CA THR A 540 -146.72 40.00 114.60
C THR A 540 -146.43 41.50 114.85
N ALA A 541 -146.01 41.88 116.05
CA ALA A 541 -145.49 43.21 116.35
C ALA A 541 -144.05 43.41 115.82
N ALA A 542 -143.21 42.37 115.86
CA ALA A 542 -141.91 42.38 115.20
C ALA A 542 -142.03 42.14 113.69
N ALA A 543 -143.14 41.60 113.18
CA ALA A 543 -143.51 41.81 111.78
C ALA A 543 -143.74 43.31 111.55
N ALA A 544 -144.64 43.97 112.30
CA ALA A 544 -144.90 45.41 112.13
C ALA A 544 -143.64 46.30 112.21
N ILE A 545 -142.71 46.04 113.15
CA ILE A 545 -141.47 46.82 113.28
C ILE A 545 -140.40 46.43 112.24
N ARG A 546 -140.36 45.17 111.75
CA ARG A 546 -139.55 44.80 110.57
C ARG A 546 -140.17 45.33 109.27
N GLU A 547 -141.48 45.55 109.23
CA GLU A 547 -142.21 46.21 108.16
C GLU A 547 -141.82 47.69 108.14
N GLU A 548 -141.95 48.43 109.26
CA GLU A 548 -141.56 49.84 109.36
C GLU A 548 -140.07 50.05 109.05
N ARG A 549 -139.16 49.20 109.58
CA ARG A 549 -137.72 49.30 109.27
C ARG A 549 -137.29 48.62 107.96
N ARG A 550 -138.24 48.29 107.07
CA ARG A 550 -138.05 48.16 105.61
C ARG A 550 -138.89 49.14 104.78
N ALA A 551 -139.92 49.75 105.37
CA ALA A 551 -140.58 50.93 104.81
C ALA A 551 -139.66 52.18 104.83
N ALA A 552 -138.47 52.08 105.44
CA ALA A 552 -137.45 53.13 105.50
C ALA A 552 -136.01 52.68 105.16
N ASP A 553 -135.82 51.65 104.31
CA ASP A 553 -134.86 51.69 103.17
C ASP A 553 -134.96 50.42 102.29
N PRO A 554 -134.58 50.47 100.99
CA PRO A 554 -135.19 49.62 99.97
C PRO A 554 -134.51 48.27 99.67
N ALA A 555 -135.35 47.36 99.13
CA ALA A 555 -135.01 46.10 98.46
C ALA A 555 -134.44 44.96 99.37
N ALA A 556 -134.44 43.69 98.96
CA ALA A 556 -134.98 43.07 97.73
C ALA A 556 -135.74 41.77 98.06
N PRO A 557 -136.72 41.35 97.23
CA PRO A 557 -137.47 40.11 97.44
C PRO A 557 -136.90 38.90 96.69
N ARG A 558 -137.08 37.71 97.30
CA ARG A 558 -137.40 36.39 96.69
C ARG A 558 -136.50 35.74 95.61
N HIS A 559 -136.59 34.41 95.58
CA HIS A 559 -136.46 33.49 94.43
C HIS A 559 -135.08 33.16 93.78
N ARG A 560 -135.03 31.90 93.33
CA ARG A 560 -134.33 31.34 92.14
C ARG A 560 -132.81 31.00 92.18
N THR A 561 -132.54 29.76 91.73
CA THR A 561 -131.47 29.28 90.80
C THR A 561 -130.03 28.95 91.25
N ARG A 562 -129.55 27.81 90.69
CA ARG A 562 -128.19 27.48 90.14
C ARG A 562 -126.96 27.14 91.04
N ARG A 563 -126.42 25.91 90.83
CA ARG A 563 -124.96 25.51 90.76
C ARG A 563 -124.11 25.65 92.07
N PRO A 564 -122.78 25.33 92.13
CA PRO A 564 -121.95 24.24 91.53
C PRO A 564 -121.20 23.31 92.59
N PRO A 565 -119.84 23.24 92.70
CA PRO A 565 -118.88 22.10 92.45
C PRO A 565 -118.35 21.39 93.75
N PRO A 566 -117.21 20.61 93.86
CA PRO A 566 -116.06 20.24 92.98
C PRO A 566 -115.60 18.74 93.01
N ALA A 567 -114.27 18.42 92.93
CA ALA A 567 -113.67 17.04 92.90
C ALA A 567 -112.19 16.97 93.46
N PRO A 568 -111.57 15.78 93.73
CA PRO A 568 -110.26 15.60 94.43
C PRO A 568 -109.09 14.87 93.66
N THR A 569 -108.00 14.43 94.35
CA THR A 569 -106.61 14.17 93.85
C THR A 569 -105.93 12.79 94.20
N PRO A 570 -104.71 12.42 93.69
CA PRO A 570 -104.17 11.01 93.65
C PRO A 570 -102.69 10.71 94.11
N ARG A 571 -102.29 9.40 94.27
CA ARG A 571 -100.91 8.75 94.27
C ARG A 571 -100.99 7.22 94.62
N PRO A 572 -99.94 6.33 94.64
CA PRO A 572 -98.50 6.31 94.18
C PRO A 572 -98.05 5.05 93.31
N PRO A 573 -96.74 4.81 92.94
CA PRO A 573 -96.29 3.87 91.85
C PRO A 573 -95.01 2.95 92.04
N ARG A 574 -94.60 2.17 90.97
CA ARG A 574 -93.28 1.48 90.62
C ARG A 574 -93.31 -0.09 90.46
N PRO A 575 -92.34 -0.82 89.82
CA PRO A 575 -90.99 -0.48 89.26
C PRO A 575 -90.73 -0.80 87.73
N HIS A 576 -89.71 -1.62 87.31
CA HIS A 576 -89.10 -1.64 85.94
C HIS A 576 -88.17 -2.87 85.58
N ASP A 577 -87.85 -3.10 84.28
CA ASP A 577 -86.74 -3.96 83.73
C ASP A 577 -86.14 -3.42 82.38
N PRO A 578 -84.80 -3.44 82.13
CA PRO A 578 -84.20 -3.27 80.78
C PRO A 578 -82.79 -3.89 80.46
N ARG A 579 -82.42 -4.06 79.16
CA ARG A 579 -81.02 -4.31 78.64
C ARG A 579 -80.73 -3.76 77.22
N ARG A 580 -79.55 -3.14 76.91
CA ARG A 580 -78.92 -3.04 75.53
C ARG A 580 -77.56 -2.25 75.39
N ARG A 581 -76.76 -2.57 74.33
CA ARG A 581 -75.73 -1.76 73.56
C ARG A 581 -74.34 -1.42 74.23
N PRO A 582 -73.27 -0.91 73.52
CA PRO A 582 -72.88 -0.80 72.08
C PRO A 582 -71.35 -1.13 71.71
N ARG A 583 -70.85 -0.68 70.52
CA ARG A 583 -69.45 -0.76 69.95
C ARG A 583 -68.55 0.49 70.23
N PRO A 584 -67.23 0.49 69.88
CA PRO A 584 -66.69 1.45 68.86
C PRO A 584 -65.65 0.88 67.82
N SER A 585 -64.67 1.68 67.31
CA SER A 585 -64.24 1.70 65.88
C SER A 585 -62.92 2.46 65.49
N ARG A 586 -62.41 2.27 64.24
CA ARG A 586 -61.75 3.22 63.25
C ARG A 586 -60.37 2.86 62.62
N SER A 587 -60.04 3.51 61.48
CA SER A 587 -58.83 3.42 60.60
C SER A 587 -58.12 4.82 60.49
N PRO A 588 -57.07 5.10 59.65
CA PRO A 588 -56.91 4.91 58.17
C PRO A 588 -55.60 4.14 57.79
N GLY A 589 -54.84 4.29 56.67
CA GLY A 589 -54.80 5.27 55.54
C GLY A 589 -53.84 4.90 54.36
N ARG A 590 -53.33 5.90 53.61
CA ARG A 590 -52.53 5.86 52.33
C ARG A 590 -51.88 7.28 52.07
N PRO A 591 -51.14 7.64 50.98
CA PRO A 591 -50.94 6.99 49.65
C PRO A 591 -49.50 7.06 49.00
N ASP A 592 -49.41 6.62 47.72
CA ASP A 592 -48.40 6.94 46.66
C ASP A 592 -48.91 8.16 45.79
N PRO A 593 -48.31 8.71 44.68
CA PRO A 593 -47.32 8.15 43.73
C PRO A 593 -46.25 9.09 43.05
N ARG A 594 -45.30 8.46 42.32
CA ARG A 594 -44.69 8.77 40.99
C ARG A 594 -44.37 10.20 40.45
N SER A 595 -43.10 10.36 40.04
CA SER A 595 -42.54 10.92 38.77
C SER A 595 -42.80 12.36 38.26
N CYS A 596 -41.72 13.11 37.94
CA CYS A 596 -41.29 13.49 36.56
C CYS A 596 -40.20 14.60 36.50
N SER A 597 -39.30 14.55 35.49
CA SER A 597 -38.33 15.60 35.08
C SER A 597 -37.29 16.08 36.11
N GLY A 598 -36.11 16.63 35.77
CA GLY A 598 -35.45 16.77 34.46
C GLY A 598 -34.87 18.18 34.21
N SER A 599 -33.56 18.40 34.42
CA SER A 599 -32.83 19.58 33.93
C SER A 599 -31.30 19.39 33.90
N THR A 600 -30.59 20.28 33.19
CA THR A 600 -29.24 20.10 32.63
C THR A 600 -28.08 20.77 33.38
N ARG A 601 -26.87 20.26 33.10
CA ARG A 601 -25.57 20.96 32.95
C ARG A 601 -24.78 21.45 34.19
N SER A 602 -23.60 20.83 34.33
CA SER A 602 -22.26 21.46 34.23
C SER A 602 -21.77 22.43 35.32
N VAL A 603 -20.63 22.10 35.93
CA VAL A 603 -19.32 22.78 35.69
C VAL A 603 -18.22 22.10 36.54
N ARG A 604 -17.07 21.80 35.93
CA ARG A 604 -15.75 21.76 36.60
C ARG A 604 -14.65 22.10 35.60
N THR A 605 -13.66 22.86 36.04
CA THR A 605 -12.58 23.44 35.23
C THR A 605 -11.32 22.56 35.18
N PRO A 606 -10.41 22.77 34.20
CA PRO A 606 -9.25 21.91 33.96
C PRO A 606 -8.02 22.29 34.81
N THR A 607 -7.00 21.44 34.76
CA THR A 607 -5.64 21.70 35.31
C THR A 607 -4.58 21.47 34.23
N ARG A 608 -3.35 21.94 34.46
CA ARG A 608 -2.32 22.29 33.46
C ARG A 608 -1.22 21.23 33.25
N ALA A 609 -0.47 21.45 32.16
CA ALA A 609 0.90 20.97 31.87
C ALA A 609 1.03 19.49 31.40
N SER A 610 2.09 19.12 30.67
CA SER A 610 3.29 19.87 30.26
C SER A 610 3.67 19.66 28.77
N SER A 611 4.41 20.62 28.21
CA SER A 611 5.00 20.57 26.87
C SER A 611 6.46 20.07 26.91
N SER A 612 6.90 19.34 25.88
CA SER A 612 7.90 19.81 24.90
C SER A 612 8.62 18.67 24.19
N THR A 613 8.90 18.88 22.90
CA THR A 613 9.78 18.06 22.04
C THR A 613 10.50 19.02 21.09
N PRO A 614 11.79 18.82 20.79
CA PRO A 614 12.41 19.24 19.54
C PRO A 614 12.05 18.25 18.41
#